data_AF-X1G672-F1
#
_entry.id   AF-X1G672-F1
#
_cell.length_a   1.000
_cell.length_b   1.000
_cell.length_c   1.000
_cell.angle_alpha   90.00
_cell.angle_beta   90.00
_cell.angle_gamma   90.00
#
_symmetry.space_group_name_H-M   'P 1'
#
loop_
_entity.id
_entity.type
_entity.pdbx_description
1 polymer ?
#
loop_
_entity_poly.entity_id
_entity_poly.type
_entity_poly.pdbx_seq_one_letter_code
_entity_poly.pdbx_strand_id
1 'polypeptide(L)'
;MYAAAKNPFERNFRDIPLLRFLIHSESLASEVLLPDKEAYRLVRLNSFKEIKVVPLPIANSKISDFYLSNGLILTEYSRHGESVNIKGSDGSIHGVTVKAPDNIWDNIAPDSPVTLADIFASNSYDYLVVRADDPILQKTNRISANIVTPEQALDITRVL
;
A
#
# COMPACT_ATOMS: atom_id res chain seq x y z
N MET A 1 -34.97 -14.82 17.31
CA MET A 1 -34.76 -14.54 15.88
C MET A 1 -33.28 -14.61 15.61
N TYR A 2 -32.82 -15.62 14.87
CA TYR A 2 -31.43 -15.65 14.39
C TYR A 2 -31.34 -14.61 13.27
N ALA A 3 -30.44 -13.63 13.41
CA ALA A 3 -30.12 -12.73 12.33
C ALA A 3 -29.64 -13.59 11.15
N ALA A 4 -30.29 -13.46 9.99
CA ALA A 4 -29.82 -14.10 8.77
C ALA A 4 -28.37 -13.65 8.54
N ALA A 5 -27.47 -14.61 8.34
CA ALA A 5 -26.07 -14.31 8.05
C ALA A 5 -26.04 -13.41 6.81
N LYS A 6 -25.61 -12.15 6.99
CA LYS A 6 -25.49 -11.18 5.89
C LYS A 6 -24.55 -11.78 4.85
N ASN A 7 -24.99 -11.81 3.60
CA ASN A 7 -24.15 -12.31 2.51
C ASN A 7 -22.83 -11.50 2.50
N PRO A 8 -21.65 -12.14 2.43
CA PRO A 8 -20.36 -11.45 2.42
C PRO A 8 -20.18 -10.43 1.29
N PHE A 9 -21.02 -10.50 0.24
CA PHE A 9 -21.10 -9.58 -0.89
C PHE A 9 -22.14 -8.44 -0.70
N GLU A 10 -23.04 -8.54 0.29
CA GLU A 10 -23.95 -7.45 0.66
C GLU A 10 -23.24 -6.47 1.62
N ARG A 11 -22.24 -5.76 1.09
CA ARG A 11 -21.36 -4.89 1.88
C ARG A 11 -21.81 -3.43 1.90
N ASN A 12 -21.79 -2.83 3.09
CA ASN A 12 -21.96 -1.40 3.30
C ASN A 12 -20.61 -0.68 3.21
N PHE A 13 -20.63 0.63 2.97
CA PHE A 13 -19.40 1.46 2.91
C PHE A 13 -18.56 1.43 4.20
N ARG A 14 -19.16 1.03 5.34
CA ARG A 14 -18.47 0.90 6.63
C ARG A 14 -17.86 -0.48 6.86
N ASP A 15 -18.09 -1.43 5.96
CA ASP A 15 -17.57 -2.78 6.13
C ASP A 15 -16.07 -2.79 5.82
N ILE A 16 -15.31 -3.60 6.57
CA ILE A 16 -13.84 -3.69 6.45
C ILE A 16 -13.48 -4.09 5.00
N PRO A 17 -12.52 -3.46 4.32
CA PRO A 17 -12.10 -3.90 2.99
C PRO A 17 -11.63 -5.36 3.02
N LEU A 18 -11.90 -6.11 1.95
CA LEU A 18 -11.47 -7.50 1.79
C LEU A 18 -9.99 -7.61 1.46
N LEU A 19 -9.45 -6.64 0.72
CA LEU A 19 -8.04 -6.54 0.40
C LEU A 19 -7.53 -5.12 0.61
N ARG A 20 -6.34 -5.00 1.18
CA ARG A 20 -5.66 -3.74 1.45
C ARG A 20 -4.26 -3.77 0.86
N PHE A 21 -4.06 -2.97 -0.18
CA PHE A 21 -2.78 -2.77 -0.82
C PHE A 21 -2.13 -1.49 -0.31
N LEU A 22 -0.87 -1.61 0.10
CA LEU A 22 0.02 -0.47 0.30
C LEU A 22 0.89 -0.36 -0.96
N ILE A 23 0.81 0.74 -1.70
CA ILE A 23 1.60 0.92 -2.93
C ILE A 23 2.85 1.73 -2.63
N HIS A 24 4.01 1.22 -3.03
CA HIS A 24 5.28 1.91 -2.89
C HIS A 24 5.45 2.94 -4.01
N SER A 25 4.93 4.13 -3.76
CA SER A 25 4.80 5.20 -4.75
C SER A 25 6.10 5.54 -5.48
N GLU A 26 7.22 5.59 -4.78
CA GLU A 26 8.52 5.94 -5.39
C GLU A 26 9.04 4.85 -6.33
N SER A 27 8.83 3.57 -5.99
CA SER A 27 9.26 2.47 -6.87
C SER A 27 8.37 2.35 -8.10
N LEU A 28 7.09 2.67 -7.96
CA LEU A 28 6.11 2.64 -9.05
C LEU A 28 6.05 3.95 -9.85
N ALA A 29 6.89 4.94 -9.54
CA ALA A 29 6.76 6.30 -10.08
C ALA A 29 6.84 6.37 -11.62
N SER A 30 7.60 5.47 -12.24
CA SER A 30 7.73 5.36 -13.70
C SER A 30 6.51 4.75 -14.39
N GLU A 31 5.65 4.04 -13.66
CA GLU A 31 4.55 3.25 -14.22
C GLU A 31 3.17 3.77 -13.82
N VAL A 32 3.04 4.38 -12.65
CA VAL A 32 1.74 4.71 -12.03
C VAL A 32 0.92 5.72 -12.83
N LEU A 33 1.57 6.52 -13.68
CA LEU A 33 0.93 7.50 -14.56
C LEU A 33 0.64 6.98 -15.97
N LEU A 34 1.07 5.76 -16.29
CA LEU A 34 0.98 5.18 -17.64
C LEU A 34 -0.26 4.27 -17.73
N PRO A 35 -1.30 4.62 -18.50
CA PRO A 35 -2.57 3.88 -18.51
C PRO A 35 -2.48 2.41 -18.92
N ASP A 36 -1.46 2.05 -19.70
CA ASP A 36 -1.17 0.70 -20.16
C ASP A 36 -0.50 -0.18 -19.08
N LYS A 37 -0.03 0.42 -17.98
CA LYS A 37 0.68 -0.29 -16.91
C LYS A 37 -0.24 -0.79 -15.81
N GLU A 38 0.16 -1.92 -15.22
CA GLU A 38 -0.52 -2.57 -14.11
C GLU A 38 -0.61 -1.68 -12.87
N ALA A 39 0.44 -0.91 -12.58
CA ALA A 39 0.45 0.05 -11.47
C ALA A 39 -0.66 1.10 -11.57
N TYR A 40 -0.89 1.65 -12.78
CA TYR A 40 -1.99 2.57 -13.03
C TYR A 40 -3.34 1.91 -12.76
N ARG A 41 -3.55 0.69 -13.25
CA ARG A 41 -4.79 -0.07 -13.08
C ARG A 41 -5.05 -0.42 -11.62
N LEU A 42 -3.99 -0.73 -10.86
CA LEU A 42 -4.08 -1.02 -9.43
C LEU A 42 -4.63 0.18 -8.64
N VAL A 43 -4.14 1.39 -8.91
CA VAL A 43 -4.64 2.62 -8.27
C VAL A 43 -6.14 2.80 -8.49
N ARG A 44 -6.62 2.47 -9.70
CA ARG A 44 -8.04 2.57 -10.07
C ARG A 44 -8.95 1.62 -9.30
N LEU A 45 -8.40 0.56 -8.71
CA LEU A 45 -9.18 -0.38 -7.89
C LEU A 45 -9.73 0.26 -6.61
N ASN A 46 -9.20 1.41 -6.18
CA ASN A 46 -9.73 2.16 -5.04
C ASN A 46 -11.19 2.63 -5.24
N SER A 47 -11.73 2.52 -6.45
CA SER A 47 -13.15 2.75 -6.73
C SER A 47 -14.08 1.61 -6.24
N PHE A 48 -13.54 0.42 -5.96
CA PHE A 48 -14.28 -0.72 -5.41
C PHE A 48 -14.28 -0.68 -3.88
N LYS A 49 -15.40 -0.99 -3.24
CA LYS A 49 -15.55 -0.90 -1.77
C LYS A 49 -14.79 -2.00 -1.04
N GLU A 50 -14.52 -3.09 -1.74
CA GLU A 50 -13.86 -4.30 -1.26
C GLU A 50 -12.34 -4.12 -1.21
N ILE A 51 -11.80 -3.13 -1.92
CA ILE A 51 -10.35 -2.95 -2.09
C ILE A 51 -9.95 -1.58 -1.57
N LYS A 52 -9.03 -1.55 -0.60
CA LYS A 52 -8.39 -0.33 -0.14
C LYS A 52 -7.01 -0.22 -0.75
N VAL A 53 -6.74 0.86 -1.47
CA VAL A 53 -5.40 1.18 -1.97
C VAL A 53 -4.88 2.39 -1.20
N VAL A 54 -3.73 2.24 -0.54
CA VAL A 54 -3.09 3.33 0.19
C VAL A 54 -1.70 3.58 -0.41
N PRO A 55 -1.40 4.80 -0.86
CA PRO A 55 -0.07 5.15 -1.31
C PRO A 55 0.86 5.40 -0.14
N LEU A 56 2.10 4.94 -0.26
CA LEU A 56 3.20 5.45 0.56
C LEU A 56 3.51 6.91 0.19
N PRO A 57 4.09 7.69 1.13
CA PRO A 57 4.38 9.10 0.90
C PRO A 57 5.23 9.31 -0.35
N ILE A 58 4.92 10.35 -1.12
CA ILE A 58 5.68 10.71 -2.33
C ILE A 58 5.77 12.23 -2.48
N ALA A 59 6.94 12.72 -2.90
CA ALA A 59 7.18 14.15 -3.13
C ALA A 59 6.72 14.62 -4.52
N ASN A 60 6.57 13.70 -5.47
CA ASN A 60 6.19 14.00 -6.85
C ASN A 60 4.73 14.49 -6.94
N SER A 61 4.54 15.79 -7.19
CA SER A 61 3.22 16.42 -7.26
C SER A 61 2.31 15.82 -8.33
N LYS A 62 2.84 15.42 -9.49
CA LYS A 62 2.02 14.82 -10.55
C LYS A 62 1.42 13.48 -10.12
N ILE A 63 2.18 12.68 -9.38
CA ILE A 63 1.71 11.40 -8.85
C ILE A 63 0.71 11.64 -7.72
N SER A 64 0.98 12.61 -6.85
CA SER A 64 0.05 13.01 -5.79
C SER A 64 -1.31 13.47 -6.35
N ASP A 65 -1.29 14.32 -7.38
CA ASP A 65 -2.50 14.78 -8.07
C ASP A 65 -3.26 13.62 -8.71
N PHE A 66 -2.54 12.68 -9.33
CA PHE A 66 -3.11 11.46 -9.88
C PHE A 66 -3.80 10.61 -8.80
N TYR A 67 -3.16 10.37 -7.66
CA TYR A 67 -3.75 9.64 -6.54
C TYR A 67 -5.02 10.31 -6.01
N LEU A 68 -4.98 11.63 -5.78
CA LEU A 68 -6.14 12.40 -5.34
C LEU A 68 -7.30 12.31 -6.34
N SER A 69 -7.02 12.40 -7.64
CA SER A 69 -8.04 12.30 -8.69
C SER A 69 -8.72 10.92 -8.76
N ASN A 70 -8.08 9.88 -8.23
CA ASN A 70 -8.63 8.53 -8.10
C ASN A 70 -9.18 8.24 -6.69
N GLY A 71 -9.34 9.27 -5.86
CA GLY A 71 -9.94 9.16 -4.53
C GLY A 71 -9.05 8.50 -3.48
N LEU A 72 -7.74 8.39 -3.72
CA LEU A 72 -6.80 7.88 -2.72
C LEU A 72 -6.50 8.99 -1.70
N ILE A 73 -6.30 8.58 -0.46
CA ILE A 73 -5.83 9.45 0.62
C ILE A 73 -4.30 9.49 0.55
N LEU A 74 -3.73 10.68 0.38
CA LEU A 74 -2.28 10.87 0.45
C LEU A 74 -1.79 10.62 1.87
N THR A 75 -0.56 10.16 1.98
CA THR A 75 0.01 9.82 3.28
C THR A 75 1.33 10.54 3.55
N GLU A 76 1.64 10.65 4.84
CA GLU A 76 2.90 11.15 5.36
C GLU A 76 3.43 10.20 6.43
N TYR A 77 4.75 10.13 6.58
CA TYR A 77 5.34 9.49 7.74
C TYR A 77 5.21 10.40 8.96
N SER A 78 4.69 9.87 10.06
CA SER A 78 4.70 10.56 11.36
C SER A 78 5.54 9.77 12.36
N ARG A 79 6.44 10.49 13.05
CA ARG A 79 7.26 9.92 14.12
C ARG A 79 6.76 10.44 15.47
N HIS A 80 6.36 9.53 16.35
CA HIS A 80 5.95 9.85 17.72
C HIS A 80 6.82 9.04 18.69
N GLY A 81 7.86 9.68 19.24
CA GLY A 81 8.85 8.99 20.06
C GLY A 81 9.63 7.94 19.25
N GLU A 82 9.57 6.68 19.69
CA GLU A 82 10.16 5.53 18.99
C GLU A 82 9.22 4.93 17.93
N SER A 83 8.03 5.50 17.69
CA SER A 83 7.07 4.98 16.71
C SER A 83 7.15 5.68 15.37
N VAL A 84 7.11 4.90 14.28
CA VAL A 84 6.83 5.39 12.92
C VAL A 84 5.47 4.89 12.50
N ASN A 85 4.62 5.82 12.07
CA ASN A 85 3.28 5.56 11.56
C ASN A 85 3.14 6.19 10.18
N ILE A 86 2.16 5.71 9.42
CA ILE A 86 1.68 6.40 8.23
C ILE A 86 0.43 7.16 8.63
N LYS A 87 0.40 8.46 8.37
CA LYS A 87 -0.77 9.30 8.61
C LYS A 87 -1.38 9.68 7.27
N GLY A 88 -2.67 9.42 7.10
CA GLY A 88 -3.45 9.92 5.98
C GLY A 88 -3.72 11.42 6.13
N SER A 89 -3.85 12.12 5.00
CA SER A 89 -4.24 13.53 4.97
C SER A 89 -5.64 13.79 5.55
N ASP A 90 -6.48 12.75 5.63
CA ASP A 90 -7.78 12.75 6.31
C ASP A 90 -7.69 12.61 7.84
N GLY A 91 -6.47 12.49 8.40
CA GLY A 91 -6.21 12.29 9.82
C GLY A 91 -6.22 10.83 10.26
N SER A 92 -6.45 9.88 9.36
CA SER A 92 -6.34 8.46 9.68
C SER A 92 -4.89 8.08 10.02
N ILE A 93 -4.71 7.18 11.00
CA ILE A 93 -3.39 6.64 11.35
C ILE A 93 -3.35 5.18 10.90
N HIS A 94 -2.27 4.82 10.22
CA HIS A 94 -2.02 3.55 9.57
C HIS A 94 -0.70 2.99 10.09
N GLY A 95 -0.80 2.01 10.98
CA GLY A 95 0.33 1.33 11.62
C GLY A 95 0.81 2.00 12.91
N VAL A 96 1.34 1.16 13.81
CA VAL A 96 1.99 1.55 15.07
C VAL A 96 3.21 0.66 15.25
N THR A 97 4.40 1.25 15.29
CA THR A 97 5.63 0.54 15.67
C THR A 97 6.01 0.95 17.09
N VAL A 98 6.24 0.01 18.01
CA VAL A 98 6.55 0.35 19.42
C VAL A 98 8.02 0.73 19.61
N LYS A 99 8.92 0.32 18.70
CA LYS A 99 10.33 0.75 18.68
C LYS A 99 10.97 0.66 17.29
N ALA A 100 11.14 1.79 16.63
CA ALA A 100 11.84 1.93 15.36
C ALA A 100 13.35 1.84 15.57
N PRO A 101 14.09 1.03 14.79
CA PRO A 101 15.54 1.05 14.82
C PRO A 101 16.07 2.35 14.19
N ASP A 102 17.31 2.72 14.50
CA ASP A 102 17.91 3.98 14.01
C ASP A 102 18.01 4.03 12.48
N ASN A 103 18.18 2.86 11.85
CA ASN A 103 18.28 2.70 10.41
C ASN A 103 16.92 2.55 9.71
N ILE A 104 15.81 2.95 10.34
CA ILE A 104 14.46 2.75 9.76
C ILE A 104 14.27 3.42 8.39
N TRP A 105 15.04 4.46 8.07
CA TRP A 105 14.99 5.14 6.78
C TRP A 105 15.97 4.59 5.75
N ASP A 106 16.78 3.60 6.12
CA ASP A 106 17.77 3.03 5.22
C ASP A 106 17.08 2.09 4.23
N ASN A 107 17.57 2.13 2.99
CA ASN A 107 17.14 1.23 1.94
C ASN A 107 17.54 -0.21 2.29
N ILE A 108 16.64 -1.16 2.08
CA ILE A 108 16.87 -2.57 2.43
C ILE A 108 17.77 -3.27 1.41
N ALA A 109 17.68 -2.84 0.16
CA ALA A 109 18.48 -3.35 -0.94
C ALA A 109 19.17 -2.20 -1.68
N PRO A 110 20.41 -2.41 -2.16
CA PRO A 110 21.00 -1.54 -3.17
C PRO A 110 20.03 -1.37 -4.35
N ASP A 111 19.93 -0.15 -4.87
CA ASP A 111 19.08 0.21 -6.02
C ASP A 111 17.56 -0.02 -5.84
N SER A 112 17.13 -0.29 -4.61
CA SER A 112 15.72 -0.26 -4.22
C SER A 112 15.44 1.02 -3.44
N PRO A 113 14.38 1.78 -3.77
CA PRO A 113 13.93 2.90 -2.94
C PRO A 113 13.18 2.44 -1.69
N VAL A 114 12.94 1.13 -1.51
CA VAL A 114 12.19 0.58 -0.38
C VAL A 114 13.05 0.61 0.89
N THR A 115 12.54 1.29 1.90
CA THR A 115 13.14 1.46 3.22
C THR A 115 12.57 0.48 4.24
N LEU A 116 13.24 0.36 5.40
CA LEU A 116 12.67 -0.38 6.53
C LEU A 116 11.32 0.21 6.98
N ALA A 117 11.14 1.53 6.94
CA ALA A 117 9.88 2.19 7.30
C ALA A 117 8.71 1.68 6.45
N ASP A 118 8.92 1.49 5.14
CA ASP A 118 7.91 0.98 4.21
C ASP A 118 7.48 -0.44 4.58
N ILE A 119 8.45 -1.30 4.93
CA ILE A 119 8.17 -2.66 5.40
C ILE A 119 7.43 -2.65 6.73
N PHE A 120 7.85 -1.83 7.70
CA PHE A 120 7.16 -1.73 8.97
C PHE A 120 5.71 -1.26 8.79
N ALA A 121 5.49 -0.28 7.93
CA ALA A 121 4.15 0.19 7.59
C ALA A 121 3.30 -0.88 6.90
N SER A 122 3.91 -1.70 6.04
CA SER A 122 3.21 -2.77 5.32
C SER A 122 2.59 -3.83 6.24
N ASN A 123 3.05 -3.99 7.48
CA ASN A 123 2.47 -4.94 8.44
C ASN A 123 1.00 -4.65 8.78
N SER A 124 0.50 -3.44 8.50
CA SER A 124 -0.91 -3.07 8.69
C SER A 124 -1.79 -3.38 7.47
N TYR A 125 -1.20 -3.91 6.40
CA TYR A 125 -1.80 -4.16 5.10
C TYR A 125 -1.63 -5.62 4.70
N ASP A 126 -2.40 -6.05 3.72
CA ASP A 126 -2.34 -7.44 3.25
C ASP A 126 -1.16 -7.62 2.30
N TYR A 127 -0.87 -6.59 1.48
CA TYR A 127 0.25 -6.60 0.55
C TYR A 127 0.94 -5.23 0.42
N LEU A 128 2.27 -5.25 0.29
CA LEU A 128 3.07 -4.13 -0.20
C LEU A 128 3.35 -4.34 -1.69
N VAL A 129 2.99 -3.37 -2.51
CA VAL A 129 3.19 -3.44 -3.95
C VAL A 129 4.40 -2.61 -4.36
N VAL A 130 5.34 -3.25 -5.04
CA VAL A 130 6.58 -2.64 -5.56
C VAL A 130 6.73 -2.95 -7.04
N ARG A 131 7.58 -2.20 -7.76
CA ARG A 131 7.87 -2.47 -9.18
C ARG A 131 8.40 -3.89 -9.40
N ALA A 132 8.13 -4.45 -10.58
CA ALA A 132 8.44 -5.85 -10.87
C ALA A 132 9.94 -6.18 -10.90
N ASP A 133 10.79 -5.20 -11.22
CA ASP A 133 12.24 -5.32 -11.25
C ASP A 133 12.91 -4.93 -9.92
N ASP A 134 12.14 -4.68 -8.85
CA ASP A 134 12.72 -4.22 -7.60
C ASP A 134 13.59 -5.31 -6.94
N PRO A 135 14.85 -5.01 -6.59
CA PRO A 135 15.75 -5.98 -5.96
C PRO A 135 15.23 -6.56 -4.64
N ILE A 136 14.27 -5.90 -3.97
CA ILE A 136 13.67 -6.38 -2.73
C ILE A 136 12.96 -7.73 -2.92
N LEU A 137 12.41 -7.99 -4.10
CA LEU A 137 11.69 -9.22 -4.46
C LEU A 137 12.61 -10.45 -4.45
N GLN A 138 13.90 -10.26 -4.75
CA GLN A 138 14.88 -11.35 -4.81
C GLN A 138 15.54 -11.63 -3.45
N LYS A 139 15.51 -10.67 -2.52
CA LYS A 139 16.33 -10.71 -1.30
C LYS A 139 15.73 -11.48 -0.13
N THR A 140 14.48 -11.95 -0.19
CA THR A 140 13.75 -12.31 1.04
C THR A 140 12.97 -13.62 0.95
N ASN A 141 13.21 -14.53 1.91
CA ASN A 141 12.43 -15.77 2.12
C ASN A 141 11.41 -15.64 3.28
N ARG A 142 11.34 -14.50 3.99
CA ARG A 142 10.42 -14.26 5.12
C ARG A 142 9.76 -12.88 5.17
N ILE A 143 10.44 -11.83 4.69
CA ILE A 143 9.87 -10.46 4.59
C ILE A 143 8.99 -10.30 3.33
N SER A 144 9.19 -11.17 2.33
CA SER A 144 8.55 -11.17 1.00
C SER A 144 7.13 -11.72 0.94
N ALA A 145 6.62 -12.40 1.97
CA ALA A 145 5.36 -13.14 1.84
C ALA A 145 4.19 -12.24 1.37
N ASN A 146 4.27 -10.95 1.70
CA ASN A 146 3.26 -9.95 1.38
C ASN A 146 3.79 -8.87 0.41
N ILE A 147 5.02 -8.99 -0.11
CA ILE A 147 5.53 -8.04 -1.12
C ILE A 147 5.25 -8.63 -2.51
N VAL A 148 4.52 -7.88 -3.33
CA VAL A 148 4.05 -8.34 -4.63
C VAL A 148 4.30 -7.30 -5.72
N THR A 149 4.30 -7.76 -6.96
CA THR A 149 4.28 -6.87 -8.13
C THR A 149 2.87 -6.31 -8.39
N PRO A 150 2.71 -5.26 -9.21
CA PRO A 150 1.38 -4.76 -9.55
C PRO A 150 0.55 -5.80 -10.32
N GLU A 151 1.20 -6.61 -11.15
CA GLU A 151 0.58 -7.73 -11.86
C GLU A 151 0.03 -8.78 -10.88
N GLN A 152 0.85 -9.22 -9.93
CA GLN A 152 0.43 -10.16 -8.88
C GLN A 152 -0.71 -9.60 -8.03
N ALA A 153 -0.65 -8.31 -7.67
CA ALA A 153 -1.73 -7.65 -6.94
C ALA A 153 -3.06 -7.68 -7.73
N LEU A 154 -3.01 -7.39 -9.04
CA LEU A 154 -4.18 -7.49 -9.91
C LEU A 154 -4.71 -8.92 -9.98
N ASP A 155 -3.85 -9.93 -10.10
CA ASP A 155 -4.29 -11.32 -10.10
C ASP A 155 -4.95 -11.75 -8.80
N ILE A 156 -4.43 -11.31 -7.65
CA ILE A 156 -5.06 -11.55 -6.34
C ILE A 156 -6.48 -10.96 -6.30
N THR A 157 -6.67 -9.76 -6.88
CA THR A 157 -8.01 -9.14 -6.91
C THR A 157 -9.01 -9.85 -7.83
N ARG A 158 -8.56 -10.61 -8.83
CA ARG A 158 -9.45 -11.39 -9.72
C ARG A 158 -10.10 -12.58 -9.03
N VAL A 159 -9.59 -12.99 -7.87
CA VAL A 159 -10.10 -14.13 -7.10
C VAL A 159 -11.22 -13.71 -6.12
N LEU A 160 -11.41 -12.39 -5.93
CA LEU A 160 -12.55 -11.83 -5.20
C LEU A 160 -13.83 -11.82 -6.04
#